data_AF-A0A1T1GHY9-F1
#
_entry.id   AF-A0A1T1GHY9-F1
#
_cell.length_a   1.000
_cell.length_b   1.000
_cell.length_c   1.000
_cell.angle_alpha   90.00
_cell.angle_beta   90.00
_cell.angle_gamma   90.00
#
_symmetry.space_group_name_H-M   'P 1'
#
loop_
_entity.id
_entity.type
_entity.pdbx_description
1 polymer ?
#
loop_
_entity_poly.entity_id
_entity_poly.type
_entity_poly.pdbx_seq_one_letter_code
_entity_poly.pdbx_strand_id
1 'polypeptide(L)'
;PMHNLSEAFLLNQIDPQSLAELPSVITALPMASLHNLNLVLPEVMAALFQTSSEQAKRWLLEREQTPISNVSEFLSRHQLKPELAKLFSTRSQYFQLNIKVQIETQTVYLRSLVQRDLKTGELQVLARNTQP
;
A
#
# COMPACT_ATOMS: atom_id res chain seq x y z
N PRO A 1 9.30 -15.11 2.03
CA PRO A 1 8.48 -13.88 1.92
C PRO A 1 8.17 -13.41 3.33
N MET A 2 8.12 -12.10 3.56
CA MET A 2 7.80 -11.54 4.88
C MET A 2 6.30 -11.76 5.16
N HIS A 3 5.95 -12.39 6.29
CA HIS A 3 4.55 -12.64 6.67
C HIS A 3 3.95 -11.49 7.48
N ASN A 4 4.77 -10.83 8.30
CA ASN A 4 4.41 -9.64 9.05
C ASN A 4 5.50 -8.60 8.92
N LEU A 5 5.10 -7.33 8.84
CA LEU A 5 6.04 -6.21 8.82
C LEU A 5 6.97 -6.19 10.05
N SER A 6 6.55 -6.73 11.18
CA SER A 6 7.40 -6.87 12.37
C SER A 6 8.68 -7.68 12.11
N GLU A 7 8.71 -8.55 11.10
CA GLU A 7 9.93 -9.27 10.71
C GLU A 7 10.99 -8.35 10.11
N ALA A 8 10.62 -7.16 9.61
CA ALA A 8 11.60 -6.15 9.19
C ALA A 8 12.50 -5.71 10.36
N PHE A 9 12.02 -5.84 11.60
CA PHE A 9 12.80 -5.52 12.81
C PHE A 9 13.94 -6.52 13.09
N LEU A 10 13.99 -7.64 12.36
CA LEU A 10 15.08 -8.61 12.44
C LEU A 10 16.25 -8.28 11.51
N LEU A 11 16.14 -7.21 10.72
CA LEU A 11 17.20 -6.78 9.81
C LEU A 11 18.31 -6.06 10.58
N ASN A 12 19.46 -6.72 10.75
CA ASN A 12 20.60 -6.22 11.53
C ASN A 12 21.31 -4.96 10.99
N GLN A 13 20.83 -4.38 9.88
CA GLN A 13 21.47 -3.26 9.19
C GLN A 13 20.63 -1.98 9.16
N ILE A 14 19.48 -1.96 9.85
CA ILE A 14 18.61 -0.79 9.92
C ILE A 14 18.66 -0.27 11.36
N ASP A 15 18.94 1.02 11.52
CA ASP A 15 18.90 1.62 12.84
C ASP A 15 17.45 1.66 13.38
N PRO A 16 17.24 1.58 14.71
CA PRO A 16 15.90 1.51 15.29
C PRO A 16 14.99 2.70 14.96
N GLN A 17 15.56 3.88 14.68
CA GLN A 17 14.79 5.08 14.38
C GLN A 17 14.23 5.02 12.96
N SER A 18 15.07 4.70 11.96
CA SER A 18 14.62 4.45 10.58
C SER A 18 13.59 3.32 10.53
N LEU A 19 13.79 2.28 11.32
CA LEU A 19 12.89 1.14 11.42
C LEU A 19 11.51 1.51 11.98
N ALA A 20 11.43 2.49 12.88
CA ALA A 20 10.17 2.98 13.43
C ALA A 20 9.35 3.80 12.42
N GLU A 21 9.99 4.40 11.41
CA GLU A 21 9.34 5.19 10.37
C GLU A 21 8.82 4.33 9.21
N LEU A 22 9.47 3.19 8.95
CA LEU A 22 9.12 2.26 7.86
C LEU A 22 7.64 1.84 7.81
N PRO A 23 6.94 1.54 8.93
CA PRO A 23 5.53 1.12 8.89
C PRO A 23 4.56 2.10 8.25
N SER A 24 4.95 3.37 8.09
CA SER A 24 4.13 4.36 7.40
C SER A 24 4.18 4.25 5.87
N VAL A 25 5.22 3.63 5.30
CA VAL A 25 5.51 3.65 3.85
C VAL A 25 5.68 2.25 3.22
N ILE A 26 5.83 1.19 4.03
CA ILE A 26 5.95 -0.19 3.54
C ILE A 26 4.88 -1.12 4.11
N THR A 27 4.59 -2.19 3.37
CA THR A 27 3.64 -3.24 3.78
C THR A 27 4.18 -4.61 3.39
N ALA A 28 3.87 -5.62 4.20
CA ALA A 28 4.20 -7.02 3.93
C ALA A 28 2.97 -7.73 3.33
N LEU A 29 3.08 -8.19 2.08
CA LEU A 29 2.03 -8.92 1.38
C LEU A 29 2.50 -10.36 1.06
N PRO A 30 1.59 -11.34 1.03
CA PRO A 30 1.93 -12.75 0.74
C PRO A 30 2.60 -12.95 -0.62
N MET A 31 2.27 -12.09 -1.59
CA MET A 31 2.85 -12.07 -2.93
C MET A 31 3.16 -10.62 -3.33
N ALA A 32 4.11 -10.45 -4.24
CA ALA A 32 4.37 -9.15 -4.85
C ALA A 32 3.10 -8.64 -5.56
N SER A 33 2.73 -7.40 -5.27
CA SER A 33 1.58 -6.72 -5.87
C SER A 33 2.02 -5.41 -6.49
N LEU A 34 1.31 -4.97 -7.52
CA LEU A 34 1.50 -3.66 -8.13
C LEU A 34 1.04 -2.56 -7.16
N HIS A 35 1.69 -1.40 -7.23
CA HIS A 35 1.31 -0.22 -6.47
C HIS A 35 0.03 0.39 -7.05
N ASN A 36 -0.96 0.64 -6.20
CA ASN A 36 -2.19 1.29 -6.65
C ASN A 36 -1.98 2.82 -6.75
N LEU A 37 -2.00 3.38 -7.96
CA LEU A 37 -1.80 4.83 -8.18
C LEU A 37 -2.81 5.72 -7.44
N ASN A 38 -4.00 5.20 -7.15
CA ASN A 38 -5.02 5.94 -6.41
C ASN A 38 -4.77 5.98 -4.89
N LEU A 39 -3.88 5.12 -4.37
CA LEU A 39 -3.62 4.98 -2.92
C LEU A 39 -2.15 5.15 -2.54
N VAL A 40 -1.23 5.06 -3.50
CA VAL A 40 0.22 5.16 -3.27
C VAL A 40 0.57 6.51 -2.64
N LEU A 41 1.52 6.51 -1.70
CA LEU A 41 1.98 7.74 -1.06
C LEU A 41 2.94 8.52 -1.99
N PRO A 42 2.97 9.86 -1.93
CA PRO A 42 3.92 10.67 -2.69
C PRO A 42 5.38 10.27 -2.46
N GLU A 43 5.75 9.89 -1.24
CA GLU A 43 7.11 9.48 -0.85
C GLU A 43 7.52 8.19 -1.56
N VAL A 44 6.60 7.22 -1.68
CA VAL A 44 6.82 5.98 -2.43
C VAL A 44 7.00 6.27 -3.92
N MET A 45 6.19 7.17 -4.47
CA MET A 45 6.34 7.63 -5.86
C MET A 45 7.68 8.35 -6.07
N ALA A 46 8.07 9.23 -5.15
CA ALA A 46 9.33 9.96 -5.21
C ALA A 46 10.53 9.01 -5.23
N ALA A 47 10.51 7.97 -4.39
CA ALA A 47 11.54 6.93 -4.37
C ALA A 47 11.60 6.14 -5.69
N LEU A 48 10.45 5.71 -6.22
CA LEU A 48 10.39 4.91 -7.46
C LEU A 48 10.85 5.69 -8.70
N PHE A 49 10.52 6.98 -8.77
CA PHE A 49 10.85 7.85 -9.90
C PHE A 49 12.13 8.68 -9.70
N GLN A 50 12.82 8.52 -8.56
CA GLN A 50 14.03 9.28 -8.19
C GLN A 50 13.80 10.80 -8.31
N THR A 51 12.70 11.27 -7.73
CA THR A 51 12.28 12.68 -7.77
C THR A 51 12.02 13.21 -6.36
N SER A 52 11.59 14.46 -6.23
CA SER A 52 11.17 15.04 -4.95
C SER A 52 9.75 14.65 -4.59
N SER A 53 9.46 14.53 -3.28
CA SER A 53 8.10 14.30 -2.76
C SER A 53 7.11 15.37 -3.21
N GLU A 54 7.55 16.63 -3.36
CA GLU A 54 6.71 17.72 -3.87
C GLU A 54 6.32 17.55 -5.34
N GLN A 55 7.23 17.05 -6.18
CA GLN A 55 6.90 16.75 -7.57
C GLN A 55 5.95 15.55 -7.65
N ALA A 56 6.18 14.51 -6.85
CA ALA A 56 5.30 13.34 -6.79
C ALA A 56 3.89 13.71 -6.29
N LYS A 57 3.80 14.57 -5.27
CA LYS A 57 2.54 15.10 -4.74
C LYS A 57 1.75 15.85 -5.81
N ARG A 58 2.42 16.66 -6.64
CA ARG A 58 1.78 17.34 -7.77
C ARG A 58 1.20 16.38 -8.80
N TRP A 59 1.86 15.27 -9.10
CA TRP A 59 1.29 14.25 -10.00
C TRP A 59 0.02 13.61 -9.44
N LEU A 60 -0.05 13.44 -8.13
CA LEU A 60 -1.15 12.75 -7.46
C LEU A 60 -2.30 13.68 -7.04
N LEU A 61 -2.14 15.00 -7.16
CA LEU A 61 -3.06 16.00 -6.59
C LEU A 61 -4.51 15.82 -7.06
N GLU A 62 -4.70 15.50 -8.34
CA GLU A 62 -6.03 15.44 -8.95
C GLU A 62 -6.79 14.15 -8.62
N ARG A 63 -6.12 13.11 -8.10
CA ARG A 63 -6.72 11.78 -7.93
C ARG A 63 -7.84 11.73 -6.90
N GLU A 64 -7.87 12.70 -5.98
CA GLU A 64 -8.94 12.82 -4.97
C GLU A 64 -10.28 13.21 -5.60
N GLN A 65 -10.24 14.00 -6.67
CA GLN A 65 -11.44 14.45 -7.39
C GLN A 65 -11.73 13.57 -8.60
N THR A 66 -10.68 13.21 -9.35
CA THR A 66 -10.77 12.38 -10.56
C THR A 66 -9.82 11.19 -10.42
N PRO A 67 -10.33 10.03 -9.96
CA PRO A 67 -9.52 8.84 -9.81
C PRO A 67 -8.81 8.46 -11.12
N ILE A 68 -7.55 8.04 -11.00
CA ILE A 68 -6.75 7.56 -12.11
C ILE A 68 -7.33 6.23 -12.58
N SER A 69 -7.80 6.19 -13.83
CA SER A 69 -8.42 5.00 -14.44
C SER A 69 -7.44 4.18 -15.28
N ASN A 70 -6.39 4.82 -15.81
CA ASN A 70 -5.42 4.21 -16.71
C ASN A 70 -3.97 4.59 -16.34
N VAL A 71 -3.13 3.58 -16.12
CA VAL A 71 -1.71 3.76 -15.76
C VAL A 71 -0.92 4.42 -16.89
N SER A 72 -1.06 3.93 -18.12
CA SER A 72 -0.31 4.43 -19.28
C SER A 72 -0.64 5.89 -19.58
N GLU A 73 -1.92 6.26 -19.49
CA GLU A 73 -2.37 7.63 -19.66
C GLU A 73 -1.78 8.56 -18.59
N PHE A 74 -1.80 8.13 -17.32
CA PHE A 74 -1.19 8.87 -16.21
C PHE A 74 0.31 9.11 -16.46
N LEU A 75 1.06 8.07 -16.82
CA LEU A 75 2.49 8.19 -17.09
C LEU A 75 2.76 9.15 -18.27
N SER A 76 1.99 9.03 -19.36
CA SER A 76 2.14 9.89 -20.53
C SER A 76 1.84 11.35 -20.20
N ARG A 77 0.78 11.63 -19.44
CA ARG A 77 0.36 12.98 -19.04
C ARG A 77 1.44 13.71 -18.27
N HIS A 78 2.18 12.99 -17.42
CA HIS A 78 3.25 13.53 -16.58
C HIS A 78 4.66 13.32 -17.17
N GLN A 79 4.76 12.89 -18.44
CA GLN A 79 6.04 12.64 -19.13
C GLN A 79 6.96 11.66 -18.37
N LEU A 80 6.35 10.67 -17.75
CA LEU A 80 7.04 9.63 -16.99
C LEU A 80 7.42 8.45 -17.89
N LYS A 81 8.48 7.76 -17.48
CA LYS A 81 9.02 6.57 -18.14
C LYS A 81 7.95 5.48 -18.33
N PRO A 82 7.51 5.16 -19.56
CA PRO A 82 6.44 4.19 -19.81
C PRO A 82 6.76 2.77 -19.32
N GLU A 83 8.04 2.39 -19.29
CA GLU A 83 8.50 1.08 -18.84
C GLU A 83 8.18 0.79 -17.35
N LEU A 84 7.87 1.83 -16.57
CA LEU A 84 7.46 1.70 -15.17
C LEU A 84 5.99 1.31 -15.01
N ALA A 85 5.20 1.28 -16.09
CA ALA A 85 3.79 0.86 -16.04
C ALA A 85 3.60 -0.52 -15.38
N LYS A 86 4.58 -1.43 -15.53
CA LYS A 86 4.59 -2.78 -14.93
C LYS A 86 4.65 -2.79 -13.40
N LEU A 87 4.88 -1.65 -12.76
CA LEU A 87 4.92 -1.52 -11.29
C LEU A 87 3.58 -1.03 -10.71
N PHE A 88 2.64 -0.63 -11.56
CA PHE A 88 1.46 0.11 -11.14
C PHE A 88 0.16 -0.53 -11.61
N SER A 89 -0.89 -0.28 -10.84
CA SER A 89 -2.27 -0.66 -11.12
C SER A 89 -3.19 0.47 -10.64
N THR A 90 -4.44 0.45 -11.09
CA THR A 90 -5.52 1.30 -10.54
C THR A 90 -6.42 0.54 -9.57
N ARG A 91 -6.20 -0.77 -9.45
CA ARG A 91 -6.96 -1.70 -8.60
C ARG A 91 -6.04 -2.38 -7.59
N SER A 92 -6.53 -2.60 -6.38
CA SER A 92 -5.84 -3.42 -5.36
C SER A 92 -6.46 -4.82 -5.27
N GLN A 93 -5.60 -5.82 -5.08
CA GLN A 93 -5.98 -7.18 -4.71
C GLN A 93 -6.05 -7.37 -3.20
N TYR A 94 -5.33 -6.56 -2.43
CA TYR A 94 -5.18 -6.75 -0.99
C TYR A 94 -5.79 -5.59 -0.23
N PHE A 95 -6.46 -5.92 0.87
CA PHE A 95 -7.13 -4.98 1.76
C PHE A 95 -6.87 -5.38 3.21
N GLN A 96 -6.61 -4.38 4.06
CA GLN A 96 -6.54 -4.58 5.49
C GLN A 96 -7.84 -4.06 6.12
N LEU A 97 -8.53 -4.93 6.85
CA LEU A 97 -9.68 -4.57 7.66
C LEU A 97 -9.22 -4.37 9.11
N ASN A 98 -9.44 -3.18 9.65
CA ASN A 98 -9.23 -2.88 11.06
C ASN A 98 -10.60 -2.80 11.73
N ILE A 99 -10.92 -3.78 12.57
CA ILE A 99 -12.22 -3.93 13.23
C ILE A 99 -12.02 -3.65 14.72
N LYS A 100 -12.88 -2.78 15.28
CA LYS A 100 -12.98 -2.49 16.71
C LYS A 100 -14.39 -2.81 17.16
N VAL A 101 -14.53 -3.69 18.13
CA VAL A 101 -15.82 -4.06 18.72
C VAL A 101 -15.81 -3.70 20.20
N GLN A 102 -16.87 -3.07 20.69
CA GLN A 102 -17.07 -2.79 22.11
C GLN A 102 -18.20 -3.67 22.63
N ILE A 103 -17.91 -4.47 23.66
CA ILE A 103 -18.87 -5.34 24.33
C ILE A 103 -18.84 -4.97 25.81
N GLU A 104 -19.90 -4.32 26.29
CA GLU A 104 -19.96 -3.73 27.63
C GLU A 104 -18.74 -2.82 27.91
N THR A 105 -17.86 -3.23 28.83
CA THR A 105 -16.63 -2.53 29.23
C THR A 105 -15.39 -3.00 28.46
N GLN A 106 -15.51 -4.05 27.63
CA GLN A 106 -14.39 -4.61 26.88
C GLN A 106 -14.30 -4.04 25.47
N THR A 107 -13.07 -3.78 25.02
CA THR A 107 -12.78 -3.43 23.63
C THR A 107 -11.94 -4.54 23.00
N VAL A 108 -12.42 -5.09 21.88
CA VAL A 108 -11.73 -6.12 21.10
C VAL A 108 -11.30 -5.54 19.77
N TYR A 109 -10.05 -5.79 19.39
CA TYR A 109 -9.50 -5.42 18.09
C TYR A 109 -9.32 -6.67 17.23
N LEU A 110 -9.59 -6.54 15.94
CA LEU A 110 -9.31 -7.56 14.94
C LEU A 110 -8.79 -6.90 13.66
N ARG A 111 -7.57 -7.22 13.29
CA ARG A 111 -6.95 -6.86 12.01
C ARG A 111 -6.99 -8.07 11.09
N SER A 112 -7.59 -7.93 9.91
CA SER A 112 -7.65 -9.00 8.90
C SER A 112 -7.02 -8.57 7.59
N LEU A 113 -6.17 -9.42 7.02
CA LEU A 113 -5.71 -9.27 5.63
C LEU A 113 -6.67 -10.05 4.73
N VAL A 114 -7.22 -9.36 3.73
CA VAL A 114 -8.17 -9.92 2.77
C VAL A 114 -7.60 -9.78 1.37
N GLN A 115 -7.73 -10.84 0.58
CA GLN A 115 -7.45 -10.82 -0.84
C GLN A 115 -8.74 -10.86 -1.64
N ARG A 116 -8.80 -10.07 -2.70
CA ARG A 116 -9.90 -10.00 -3.66
C ARG A 116 -9.45 -10.54 -5.01
N ASP A 117 -10.22 -11.45 -5.58
CA ASP A 117 -10.06 -11.82 -6.97
C ASP A 117 -10.53 -10.66 -7.88
N LEU A 118 -9.70 -10.23 -8.82
CA LEU A 118 -10.00 -9.06 -9.66
C LEU A 118 -11.02 -9.35 -10.77
N LYS A 119 -11.27 -10.62 -11.09
CA LYS A 119 -12.21 -11.06 -12.13
C LYS A 119 -13.58 -11.35 -11.54
N THR A 120 -13.66 -12.16 -10.49
CA THR A 120 -14.90 -12.60 -9.86
C THR A 120 -15.36 -11.66 -8.75
N GLY A 121 -14.42 -10.96 -8.11
CA GLY A 121 -14.70 -10.10 -6.96
C GLY A 121 -14.80 -10.85 -5.63
N GLU A 122 -14.62 -12.17 -5.64
CA GLU A 122 -14.62 -13.00 -4.43
C GLU A 122 -13.54 -12.55 -3.44
N LEU A 123 -13.87 -12.66 -2.14
CA LEU A 123 -13.00 -12.25 -1.04
C LEU A 123 -12.57 -13.47 -0.23
N GLN A 124 -11.26 -13.56 0.02
CA GLN A 124 -10.66 -14.57 0.88
C GLN A 124 -9.92 -13.89 2.03
N VAL A 125 -10.19 -14.32 3.27
CA VAL A 125 -9.39 -13.90 4.43
C VAL A 125 -8.09 -14.70 4.45
N LEU A 126 -6.96 -14.01 4.43
CA LEU A 126 -5.64 -14.63 4.43
C LEU A 126 -5.00 -14.69 5.83
N ALA A 127 -5.25 -13.68 6.66
CA ALA A 127 -4.70 -13.61 8.02
C ALA A 127 -5.63 -12.86 8.96
N ARG A 128 -5.53 -13.18 10.26
CA ARG A 128 -6.25 -12.51 11.36
C ARG A 128 -5.27 -12.26 12.51
N ASN A 129 -5.32 -11.07 13.09
CA ASN A 129 -4.57 -10.71 14.28
C ASN A 129 -5.50 -9.96 15.26
N THR A 130 -5.55 -10.39 16.51
CA THR A 130 -6.37 -9.78 17.57
C THR A 130 -5.60 -8.78 18.43
N GLN A 131 -4.32 -8.56 18.14
CA GLN A 131 -3.51 -7.55 18.82
C GLN A 131 -3.79 -6.15 18.23
N PRO A 132 -3.74 -5.09 19.07
CA PRO A 132 -3.90 -3.71 18.64
C PRO A 132 -2.93 -3.29 17.52
#